data_AF-A0A542SER1-F1
#
_entry.id   AF-A0A542SER1-F1
#
_cell.length_a   1.000
_cell.length_b   1.000
_cell.length_c   1.000
_cell.angle_alpha   90.00
_cell.angle_beta   90.00
_cell.angle_gamma   90.00
#
_symmetry.space_group_name_H-M   'P 1'
#
loop_
_entity.id
_entity.type
_entity.pdbx_description
1 polymer ?
#
loop_
_entity_poly.entity_id
_entity_poly.type
_entity_poly.pdbx_seq_one_letter_code
_entity_poly.pdbx_strand_id
1 'polypeptide(L)' 'MKLLLVVLVFAAVTYLAVRWLQEHGDGDQPARRRTPKPHPPTRPVAPDDDEGFLRDLEWRRRQRERHRDTPQPPDSPDA' A
#
# COMPACT_ATOMS: atom_id res chain seq x y z
N MET A 1 -16.74 27.53 26.70
CA MET A 1 -17.28 26.29 26.10
C MET A 1 -17.45 26.37 24.58
N LYS A 2 -17.96 27.48 23.99
CA LYS A 2 -18.07 27.64 22.52
C LYS A 2 -16.75 27.45 21.77
N LEU A 3 -15.66 28.04 22.28
CA LEU A 3 -14.34 27.97 21.63
C LEU A 3 -13.82 26.52 21.53
N LEU A 4 -14.01 25.71 22.58
CA LEU A 4 -13.63 24.30 22.57
C LEU A 4 -14.41 23.53 21.50
N LEU A 5 -15.71 23.83 21.36
CA LEU A 5 -16.54 23.21 20.33
C LEU A 5 -16.08 23.61 18.92
N VAL A 6 -15.74 24.88 18.70
CA VAL A 6 -15.20 25.35 17.42
C VAL A 6 -13.87 24.67 17.10
N VAL A 7 -12.95 24.57 18.08
CA VAL A 7 -11.65 23.89 17.89
C VAL A 7 -11.86 22.41 17.59
N LEU A 8 -12.78 21.74 18.29
CA LEU A 8 -13.10 20.33 18.06
C LEU A 8 -13.64 20.10 16.64
N VAL A 9 -14.59 20.93 16.21
CA VAL A 9 -15.16 20.83 14.86
C VAL A 9 -14.11 21.12 13.80
N PHE A 10 -13.29 22.16 13.99
CA PHE A 10 -12.21 22.49 13.07
C PHE A 10 -11.19 21.35 12.97
N ALA A 11 -10.75 20.80 14.11
CA ALA A 11 -9.82 19.67 14.15
C ALA A 11 -10.42 18.43 13.46
N ALA A 12 -11.70 18.15 13.66
CA ALA A 12 -12.38 17.04 12.99
C ALA A 12 -12.39 17.23 11.46
N VAL A 13 -12.78 18.42 10.98
CA VAL A 13 -12.81 18.70 9.53
C VAL A 13 -11.41 18.61 8.92
N THR A 14 -10.40 19.22 9.54
CA THR A 14 -9.02 19.15 9.06
C THR A 14 -8.50 17.71 9.06
N TYR A 15 -8.79 16.94 10.11
CA TYR A 15 -8.40 15.53 10.17
C TYR A 15 -9.05 14.71 9.06
N LEU A 16 -10.36 14.85 8.84
CA LEU A 16 -11.05 14.14 7.76
C LEU A 16 -10.50 14.51 6.38
N ALA A 17 -10.21 15.80 6.14
CA ALA A 17 -9.66 16.25 4.87
C ALA A 17 -8.27 15.65 4.60
N VAL A 18 -7.37 15.69 5.59
CA VAL A 18 -6.05 15.07 5.50
C VAL A 18 -6.16 13.56 5.34
N ARG A 19 -7.02 12.92 6.13
CA ARG A 19 -7.23 11.48 6.10
C ARG A 19 -7.74 10.99 4.74
N TRP A 20 -8.69 11.73 4.15
CA TRP A 20 -9.24 11.38 2.85
C TRP A 20 -8.20 11.55 1.73
N LEU A 21 -7.38 12.60 1.80
CA LEU A 21 -6.27 12.81 0.86
C LEU A 21 -5.20 11.70 0.98
N GLN A 22 -4.90 11.24 2.20
CA GLN A 22 -3.99 10.11 2.43
C GLN A 22 -4.57 8.78 1.93
N GLU A 23 -5.88 8.59 2.05
CA GLU A 23 -6.55 7.37 1.58
C GLU A 23 -6.65 7.32 0.04
N HIS A 24 -6.72 8.47 -0.63
CA HIS A 24 -6.85 8.55 -2.10
C HIS A 24 -5.51 8.82 -2.82
N GLY A 25 -4.46 9.20 -2.11
CA GLY A 25 -3.10 9.25 -2.64
C GLY A 25 -2.37 7.94 -2.37
N ASP A 26 -1.95 7.22 -3.42
CA ASP A 26 -1.18 5.96 -3.40
C ASP A 26 0.22 6.06 -2.72
N GLY A 27 0.42 6.85 -1.66
CA GLY A 27 1.79 7.12 -1.19
C GLY A 27 2.04 7.76 0.17
N ASP A 28 1.06 8.04 1.03
CA ASP A 28 1.37 8.63 2.35
C ASP A 28 1.30 7.58 3.47
N GLN A 29 2.23 6.62 3.40
CA GLN A 29 2.77 6.06 4.64
C GLN A 29 3.38 7.26 5.37
N PRO A 30 2.89 7.66 6.57
CA PRO A 30 3.43 8.82 7.26
C PRO A 30 4.93 8.62 7.30
N ALA A 31 5.67 9.53 6.69
CA ALA A 31 7.11 9.46 6.57
C ALA A 31 7.72 9.44 7.96
N ARG A 32 7.74 8.25 8.58
CA ARG A 32 8.55 7.91 9.72
C ARG A 32 9.94 8.26 9.24
N ARG A 33 10.48 9.39 9.71
CA ARG A 33 11.79 9.92 9.36
C ARG A 33 12.72 8.72 9.20
N ARG A 34 12.99 8.33 7.95
CA ARG A 34 13.92 7.25 7.65
C ARG A 34 15.27 7.89 7.94
N THR A 35 15.67 7.87 9.22
CA THR A 35 17.09 7.94 9.57
C THR A 35 17.80 6.99 8.62
N PRO A 36 18.83 7.43 7.88
CA PRO A 36 19.58 6.54 7.02
C PRO A 36 20.05 5.39 7.90
N LYS A 37 19.42 4.22 7.72
CA LYS A 37 19.77 3.03 8.49
C LYS A 37 21.20 2.71 8.08
N PRO A 38 22.13 2.54 9.03
CA PRO A 38 23.48 2.09 8.70
C PRO A 38 23.33 0.87 7.82
N HIS A 39 23.92 0.92 6.62
CA HIS A 39 23.89 -0.22 5.72
C HIS A 39 24.49 -1.39 6.50
N PRO A 40 23.73 -2.47 6.76
CA PRO A 40 24.28 -3.62 7.47
C PRO A 40 25.51 -4.10 6.68
N PRO A 41 26.57 -4.56 7.36
CA PRO A 41 27.71 -5.15 6.67
C PRO A 41 27.16 -6.20 5.68
N THR A 42 27.69 -6.20 4.46
CA THR A 42 27.27 -7.06 3.34
C THR A 42 27.43 -8.52 3.73
N ARG A 43 26.50 -9.02 4.53
CA ARG A 43 26.34 -10.45 4.79
C ARG A 43 25.84 -11.04 3.48
N PRO A 44 26.27 -12.24 3.11
CA PRO A 44 25.59 -13.00 2.06
C PRO A 44 24.12 -13.06 2.45
N VAL A 45 23.27 -12.35 1.70
CA VAL A 45 21.83 -12.34 1.89
C VAL A 45 21.34 -13.65 1.28
N ALA A 46 20.62 -14.44 2.08
CA ALA A 46 20.01 -15.64 1.56
C ALA A 46 18.86 -15.23 0.62
N PRO A 47 18.56 -16.01 -0.44
CA PRO A 47 17.54 -15.62 -1.42
C PRO A 47 16.16 -15.31 -0.82
N ASP A 48 15.84 -15.87 0.35
CA ASP A 48 14.62 -15.63 1.12
C ASP A 48 14.61 -14.31 1.90
N ASP A 49 15.77 -13.69 2.15
CA ASP A 49 15.92 -12.40 2.84
C ASP A 49 16.04 -11.21 1.86
N ASP A 50 16.13 -11.46 0.54
CA ASP A 50 16.23 -10.43 -0.49
C ASP A 50 14.88 -9.75 -0.77
N GLU A 51 14.79 -8.43 -0.52
CA GLU A 51 13.58 -7.64 -0.80
C GLU A 51 13.12 -7.77 -2.27
N GLY A 52 14.07 -7.91 -3.20
CA GLY A 52 13.79 -8.12 -4.61
C GLY A 52 13.10 -9.46 -4.90
N PHE A 53 13.54 -10.53 -4.25
CA PHE A 53 12.97 -11.87 -4.41
C PHE A 53 11.56 -11.95 -3.82
N LEU A 54 11.37 -11.42 -2.61
CA LEU A 54 10.05 -11.33 -1.97
C LEU A 54 9.06 -10.52 -2.81
N ARG A 55 9.52 -9.42 -3.43
CA ARG A 55 8.70 -8.60 -4.34
C ARG A 55 8.30 -9.34 -5.60
N ASP A 56 9.17 -10.16 -6.17
CA ASP A 56 8.88 -10.98 -7.34
C ASP A 56 7.85 -12.09 -7.04
N LEU A 57 7.96 -12.74 -5.87
CA LEU A 57 6.94 -13.71 -5.41
C LEU A 57 5.57 -13.06 -5.27
N GLU A 58 5.52 -11.88 -4.65
CA GLU A 58 4.30 -11.10 -4.48
C GLU A 58 3.71 -10.67 -5.84
N TRP A 59 4.55 -10.26 -6.79
CA TRP A 59 4.11 -9.98 -8.16
C TRP A 59 3.51 -11.21 -8.84
N ARG A 60 4.15 -12.38 -8.74
CA ARG A 60 3.63 -13.64 -9.31
C ARG A 60 2.33 -14.07 -8.64
N ARG A 61 2.18 -13.87 -7.33
CA ARG A 61 0.95 -14.17 -6.60
C ARG A 61 -0.22 -13.36 -7.13
N ARG A 62 -0.04 -12.05 -7.27
CA ARG A 62 -1.05 -11.15 -7.84
C ARG A 62 -1.41 -11.49 -9.29
N GLN A 63 -0.45 -11.90 -10.10
CA GLN A 63 -0.72 -12.35 -11.47
C GLN A 63 -1.60 -13.61 -11.49
N ARG A 64 -1.35 -14.57 -10.60
CA ARG A 64 -2.18 -15.78 -10.47
C ARG A 64 -3.59 -15.49 -10.00
N GLU A 65 -3.74 -14.57 -9.05
CA GLU A 65 -5.06 -14.12 -8.57
C GLU A 65 -5.86 -13.48 -9.70
N ARG A 66 -5.25 -12.54 -10.45
CA ARG A 66 -5.89 -11.96 -11.64
C ARG A 66 -6.31 -13.01 -12.65
N HIS A 67 -5.47 -14.01 -12.89
CA HIS A 67 -5.77 -15.08 -13.84
C HIS A 67 -6.84 -16.06 -13.34
N ARG A 68 -7.04 -16.15 -12.03
CA ARG A 68 -8.09 -16.96 -11.37
C ARG A 68 -9.43 -16.22 -11.36
N ASP A 69 -9.39 -14.90 -11.23
CA ASP A 69 -10.57 -14.03 -11.17
C ASP A 69 -11.03 -13.57 -12.55
N THR A 70 -10.25 -13.80 -13.61
CA THR A 70 -10.73 -13.67 -15.00
C THR A 70 -11.83 -14.71 -15.22
N PRO A 71 -13.11 -14.31 -15.41
CA PRO A 71 -14.14 -15.24 -15.83
C PRO A 71 -13.71 -15.77 -17.20
N GLN A 72 -13.68 -17.10 -17.34
CA GLN A 72 -13.50 -17.73 -18.64
C GLN A 72 -14.53 -17.08 -19.60
N PRO A 73 -14.09 -16.47 -20.72
CA PRO A 73 -15.03 -15.97 -21.71
C PRO A 73 -15.94 -17.15 -22.06
N PRO A 74 -17.28 -16.99 -22.11
CA PRO A 74 -18.14 -18.09 -22.48
C PRO A 74 -17.65 -18.62 -23.82
N ASP A 75 -17.23 -19.89 -23.85
CA ASP A 75 -16.95 -20.62 -25.07
C ASP A 75 -18.13 -20.33 -25.99
N SER A 76 -17.90 -19.52 -27.02
CA SER A 76 -18.95 -19.13 -27.95
C SER A 76 -19.14 -20.34 -28.84
N PRO A 77 -20.28 -21.07 -28.75
CA PRO A 77 -20.49 -22.21 -29.61
C PRO A 77 -20.84 -21.69 -31.01
N ASP A 78 -20.15 -22.26 -31.99
CA ASP A 78 -20.55 -22.50 -33.38
C ASP A 78 -21.28 -21.38 -34.14
N ALA A 79 -20.61 -20.86 -35.18
CA ALA A 79 -21.23 -20.27 -36.37
C ALA A 79 -20.61 -20.86 -37.63
#